data_AF-A0A9P6UQY1-F1
#
_entry.id   AF-A0A9P6UQY1-F1
#
_cell.length_a   1.000
_cell.length_b   1.000
_cell.length_c   1.000
_cell.angle_alpha   90.00
_cell.angle_beta   90.00
_cell.angle_gamma   90.00
#
_symmetry.space_group_name_H-M   'P 1'
#
loop_
_entity.id
_entity.type
_entity.pdbx_description
1 polymer ?
#
loop_
_entity_poly.entity_id
_entity_poly.type
_entity_poly.pdbx_seq_one_letter_code
_entity_poly.pdbx_strand_id
1 'polypeptide(L)'
;AAWMVYLHTYCGPKPPAVKAEIKERIINTIFTPWVKNHEKHLADAGSNGHYVGNKATLADFRTHNLISLVQGFSGEDLISASKTPALWKVKTTIDEIPGVIAWKESEDFKTFAQRNFAILDY
;
A
#
# COMPACT_ATOMS: atom_id res chain seq x y z
N ALA A 1 23.20 12.52 26.67
CA ALA A 1 23.50 13.41 25.53
C ALA A 1 23.74 12.63 24.22
N ALA A 2 24.67 11.66 24.17
CA ALA A 2 24.99 10.92 22.93
C ALA A 2 23.82 10.12 22.32
N TRP A 3 22.97 9.50 23.14
CA TRP A 3 21.78 8.76 22.68
C TRP A 3 20.70 9.62 22.04
N MET A 4 20.56 10.88 22.47
CA MET A 4 19.61 11.83 21.88
C MET A 4 20.05 12.26 20.48
N VAL A 5 21.36 12.47 20.28
CA VAL A 5 21.94 12.73 18.96
C VAL A 5 21.81 11.51 18.06
N TYR A 6 22.08 10.31 18.58
CA TYR A 6 21.91 9.06 17.84
C TYR A 6 20.45 8.86 17.36
N LEU A 7 19.47 9.02 18.26
CA LEU A 7 18.06 8.91 17.91
C LEU A 7 17.62 10.00 16.94
N HIS A 8 18.09 11.24 17.07
CA HIS A 8 17.73 12.31 16.14
C HIS A 8 18.34 12.09 14.74
N THR A 9 19.59 11.62 14.66
CA THR A 9 20.28 11.35 13.39
C THR A 9 19.67 10.16 12.66
N TYR A 10 19.36 9.07 13.36
CA TYR A 10 18.89 7.83 12.73
C TYR A 10 17.36 7.71 12.67
N CYS A 11 16.64 8.21 13.68
CA CYS A 11 15.20 8.06 13.87
C CYS A 11 14.41 9.38 13.87
N GLY A 12 15.09 10.53 13.75
CA GLY A 12 14.46 11.84 13.68
C GLY A 12 13.89 12.17 12.28
N PRO A 13 13.11 13.25 12.17
CA PRO A 13 12.56 13.72 10.90
C PRO A 13 13.70 13.96 9.88
N LYS A 14 13.60 13.34 8.71
CA LYS A 14 14.60 13.51 7.63
C LYS A 14 14.34 14.82 6.86
N PRO A 15 15.38 15.49 6.35
CA PRO A 15 15.20 16.63 5.45
C PRO A 15 14.33 16.28 4.23
N PRO A 16 13.55 17.22 3.67
CA PRO A 16 12.67 16.95 2.53
C PRO A 16 13.37 16.29 1.33
N ALA A 17 14.59 16.74 0.99
CA ALA A 17 15.38 16.16 -0.10
C ALA A 17 15.71 14.67 0.14
N VAL A 18 16.06 14.30 1.37
CA VAL A 18 16.35 12.92 1.75
C VAL A 18 15.06 12.08 1.75
N LYS A 19 13.93 12.65 2.18
CA LYS A 19 12.62 11.97 2.08
C LYS A 19 12.26 11.69 0.61
N ALA A 20 12.50 12.64 -0.29
CA ALA A 20 12.26 12.47 -1.72
C ALA A 20 13.14 11.38 -2.34
N GLU A 21 14.44 11.35 -2.03
CA GLU A 21 15.35 10.30 -2.48
C GLU A 21 14.93 8.91 -1.98
N ILE A 22 14.56 8.79 -0.69
CA ILE A 22 14.06 7.54 -0.11
C ILE A 22 12.77 7.11 -0.80
N LYS A 23 11.84 8.04 -1.02
CA LYS A 23 10.57 7.79 -1.71
C LYS A 23 10.81 7.27 -3.12
N GLU A 24 11.66 7.93 -3.90
CA GLU A 24 12.04 7.52 -5.26
C GLU A 24 12.70 6.13 -5.25
N ARG A 25 13.63 5.88 -4.33
CA ARG A 25 14.28 4.57 -4.20
C ARG A 25 13.27 3.48 -3.89
N ILE A 26 12.33 3.70 -2.95
CA ILE A 26 11.28 2.72 -2.61
C ILE A 26 10.40 2.45 -3.82
N ILE A 27 9.96 3.49 -4.53
CA ILE A 27 9.15 3.36 -5.74
C ILE A 27 9.88 2.48 -6.76
N ASN A 28 11.12 2.83 -7.11
CA ASN A 28 11.85 2.17 -8.19
C ASN A 28 12.35 0.76 -7.85
N THR A 29 12.75 0.52 -6.60
CA THR A 29 13.40 -0.75 -6.21
C THR A 29 12.45 -1.75 -5.58
N ILE A 30 11.33 -1.30 -5.01
CA ILE A 30 10.38 -2.16 -4.30
C ILE A 30 9.04 -2.18 -5.01
N PHE A 31 8.39 -1.02 -5.17
CA PHE A 31 7.01 -0.99 -5.65
C PHE A 31 6.88 -1.31 -7.13
N THR A 32 7.72 -0.74 -8.00
CA THR A 32 7.66 -1.03 -9.44
C THR A 32 7.84 -2.52 -9.76
N PRO A 33 8.86 -3.23 -9.22
CA PRO A 33 8.98 -4.67 -9.42
C PRO A 33 7.79 -5.46 -8.83
N TRP A 34 7.33 -5.07 -7.64
CA TRP A 34 6.18 -5.72 -7.00
C TRP A 34 4.92 -5.61 -7.85
N VAL A 35 4.56 -4.40 -8.28
CA VAL A 35 3.39 -4.14 -9.13
C VAL A 35 3.48 -4.96 -10.41
N LYS A 36 4.63 -4.93 -11.10
CA LYS A 36 4.82 -5.68 -12.35
C LYS A 36 4.61 -7.19 -12.15
N ASN A 37 5.21 -7.77 -11.13
CA ASN A 37 5.16 -9.21 -10.89
C ASN A 37 3.76 -9.67 -10.47
N HIS A 38 3.11 -8.91 -9.58
CA HIS A 38 1.81 -9.27 -9.05
C HIS A 38 0.67 -9.02 -10.04
N GLU A 39 0.74 -7.94 -10.82
CA GLU A 39 -0.20 -7.71 -11.92
C GLU A 39 -0.12 -8.86 -12.94
N LYS A 40 1.11 -9.25 -13.34
CA LYS A 40 1.30 -10.39 -14.25
C LYS A 40 0.74 -11.69 -13.67
N HIS A 41 1.04 -12.00 -12.41
CA HIS A 41 0.55 -13.21 -11.76
C HIS A 41 -0.99 -13.28 -11.78
N LEU A 42 -1.67 -12.19 -11.42
CA LEU A 42 -3.13 -12.12 -11.41
C LEU A 42 -3.72 -12.19 -12.82
N ALA A 43 -3.07 -11.55 -13.80
CA ALA A 43 -3.46 -11.62 -15.20
C ALA A 43 -3.35 -13.05 -15.75
N ASP A 44 -2.26 -13.75 -15.47
CA ASP A 44 -2.05 -15.14 -15.86
C ASP A 44 -3.07 -16.08 -15.17
N ALA A 45 -3.57 -15.71 -13.99
CA ALA A 45 -4.63 -16.42 -13.26
C ALA A 45 -6.07 -16.04 -13.70
N GLY A 46 -6.22 -15.17 -14.71
CA GLY A 46 -7.52 -14.80 -15.30
C GLY A 46 -8.18 -13.57 -14.68
N SER A 47 -7.48 -12.80 -13.84
CA SER A 47 -7.94 -11.50 -13.31
C SER A 47 -9.31 -11.55 -12.61
N ASN A 48 -9.62 -12.65 -11.91
CA ASN A 48 -10.93 -12.83 -11.29
C ASN A 48 -11.13 -12.06 -9.96
N GLY A 49 -10.13 -11.29 -9.52
CA GLY A 49 -10.16 -10.54 -8.26
C GLY A 49 -9.60 -11.29 -7.05
N HIS A 50 -8.99 -12.46 -7.25
CA HIS A 50 -8.37 -13.25 -6.19
C HIS A 50 -6.97 -13.74 -6.58
N TYR A 51 -6.08 -13.80 -5.59
CA TYR A 51 -4.75 -14.40 -5.74
C TYR A 51 -4.80 -15.91 -5.91
N VAL A 52 -5.73 -16.57 -5.22
CA VAL A 52 -5.83 -18.03 -5.21
C VAL A 52 -7.29 -18.45 -5.32
N GLY A 53 -7.60 -19.23 -6.35
CA GLY A 53 -8.95 -19.75 -6.56
C GLY A 53 -9.94 -18.63 -6.87
N ASN A 54 -11.10 -18.66 -6.21
CA ASN A 54 -12.23 -17.77 -6.48
C ASN A 54 -12.89 -17.23 -5.19
N LYS A 55 -12.12 -17.13 -4.10
CA LYS A 55 -12.62 -16.65 -2.81
C LYS A 55 -11.59 -15.74 -2.18
N ALA A 56 -12.05 -14.84 -1.33
CA ALA A 56 -11.17 -13.98 -0.55
C ALA A 56 -10.26 -14.82 0.37
N THR A 57 -8.97 -14.53 0.31
CA THR A 57 -7.90 -15.15 1.10
C THR A 57 -7.09 -14.07 1.81
N LEU A 58 -6.25 -14.46 2.75
CA LEU A 58 -5.31 -13.54 3.41
C LEU A 58 -4.38 -12.83 2.40
N ALA A 59 -4.05 -13.47 1.27
CA ALA A 59 -3.22 -12.86 0.24
C ALA A 59 -3.92 -11.65 -0.41
N ASP A 60 -5.23 -11.71 -0.60
CA ASP A 60 -6.02 -10.62 -1.16
C ASP A 60 -6.08 -9.44 -0.19
N PHE A 61 -6.33 -9.68 1.10
CA PHE A 61 -6.31 -8.63 2.13
C PHE A 61 -4.94 -7.96 2.28
N ARG A 62 -3.86 -8.76 2.25
CA ARG A 62 -2.49 -8.21 2.30
C ARG A 62 -2.19 -7.36 1.07
N THR A 63 -2.61 -7.81 -0.10
CA THR A 63 -2.44 -7.05 -1.34
C THR A 63 -3.24 -5.77 -1.31
N HIS A 64 -4.50 -5.82 -0.87
CA HIS A 64 -5.34 -4.64 -0.72
C HIS A 64 -4.68 -3.57 0.15
N ASN A 65 -4.14 -3.94 1.31
CA ASN A 65 -3.41 -3.01 2.17
C ASN A 65 -2.12 -2.49 1.51
N LEU A 66 -1.38 -3.34 0.81
CA LEU A 66 -0.16 -2.94 0.11
C LEU A 66 -0.46 -2.01 -1.06
N ILE A 67 -1.58 -2.18 -1.76
CA ILE A 67 -2.06 -1.25 -2.79
C ILE A 67 -2.27 0.14 -2.19
N SER A 68 -2.93 0.24 -1.02
CA SER A 68 -3.09 1.52 -0.34
C SER A 68 -1.76 2.16 0.04
N LEU A 69 -0.77 1.37 0.47
CA LEU A 69 0.58 1.87 0.74
C LEU A 69 1.28 2.37 -0.52
N VAL A 70 1.21 1.62 -1.63
CA VAL A 70 1.80 2.04 -2.92
C VAL A 70 1.15 3.33 -3.38
N GLN A 71 -0.18 3.44 -3.35
CA GLN A 71 -0.89 4.66 -3.72
C GLN A 71 -0.56 5.84 -2.80
N GLY A 72 -0.31 5.59 -1.51
CA GLY A 72 0.20 6.63 -0.60
C GLY A 72 1.55 7.20 -1.04
N PHE A 73 2.41 6.40 -1.67
CA PHE A 73 3.70 6.86 -2.18
C PHE A 73 3.59 7.42 -3.61
N SER A 74 2.97 6.71 -4.54
CA SER A 74 2.99 7.04 -5.96
C SER A 74 1.74 7.75 -6.48
N GLY A 75 0.73 7.99 -5.63
CA GLY A 75 -0.62 8.28 -6.14
C GLY A 75 -1.08 7.17 -7.09
N GLU A 76 -1.70 7.55 -8.20
CA GLU A 76 -2.15 6.64 -9.26
C GLU A 76 -1.07 6.33 -10.32
N ASP A 77 0.19 6.66 -10.05
CA ASP A 77 1.25 6.46 -11.04
C ASP A 77 1.55 4.99 -11.32
N LEU A 78 1.55 4.17 -10.28
CA LEU A 78 1.81 2.73 -10.40
C LEU A 78 0.55 1.87 -10.41
N ILE A 79 -0.48 2.24 -9.65
CA ILE A 79 -1.69 1.42 -9.48
C ILE A 79 -2.92 2.26 -9.73
N SER A 80 -3.67 1.87 -10.76
CA SER A 80 -4.97 2.42 -11.13
C SER A 80 -5.76 1.40 -11.94
N ALA A 81 -7.04 1.65 -12.16
CA ALA A 81 -7.89 0.81 -13.03
C ALA A 81 -7.32 0.67 -14.45
N SER A 82 -6.68 1.72 -14.98
CA SER A 82 -6.17 1.74 -16.36
C SER A 82 -4.77 1.14 -16.51
N LYS A 83 -3.94 1.19 -15.46
CA LYS A 83 -2.54 0.74 -15.52
C LYS A 83 -2.36 -0.69 -15.05
N THR A 84 -3.12 -1.10 -14.02
CA THR A 84 -2.98 -2.38 -13.34
C THR A 84 -4.37 -2.97 -13.05
N PRO A 85 -5.14 -3.31 -14.10
CA PRO A 85 -6.53 -3.72 -13.96
C PRO A 85 -6.71 -4.97 -13.07
N ALA A 86 -5.77 -5.90 -13.04
CA ALA A 86 -5.89 -7.12 -12.24
C ALA A 86 -5.71 -6.84 -10.74
N LEU A 87 -4.69 -6.07 -10.36
CA LEU A 87 -4.52 -5.56 -8.99
C LEU A 87 -5.70 -4.67 -8.58
N TRP A 88 -6.18 -3.83 -9.49
CA TRP A 88 -7.34 -3.00 -9.24
C TRP A 88 -8.58 -3.84 -8.96
N LYS A 89 -8.78 -4.93 -9.70
CA LYS A 89 -9.88 -5.85 -9.47
C LYS A 89 -9.82 -6.47 -8.07
N VAL A 90 -8.65 -6.96 -7.64
CA VAL A 90 -8.44 -7.47 -6.26
C VAL A 90 -8.84 -6.41 -5.23
N LYS A 91 -8.37 -5.17 -5.41
CA LYS A 91 -8.70 -4.06 -4.51
C LYS A 91 -10.22 -3.87 -4.40
N THR A 92 -10.90 -3.73 -5.54
CA THR A 92 -12.35 -3.50 -5.56
C THR A 92 -13.14 -4.67 -4.99
N THR A 93 -12.73 -5.91 -5.27
CA THR A 93 -13.39 -7.10 -4.74
C THR A 93 -13.28 -7.19 -3.22
N ILE A 94 -12.14 -6.80 -2.62
CA ILE A 94 -12.00 -6.72 -1.16
C ILE A 94 -12.78 -5.54 -0.56
N ASP A 95 -12.83 -4.41 -1.26
CA ASP A 95 -13.60 -3.22 -0.82
C ASP A 95 -15.12 -3.49 -0.74
N GLU A 96 -15.62 -4.44 -1.53
CA GLU A 96 -17.04 -4.84 -1.55
C GLU A 96 -17.44 -5.80 -0.42
N ILE A 97 -16.48 -6.32 0.37
CA ILE A 97 -16.80 -7.25 1.46
C ILE A 97 -17.48 -6.50 2.62
N PRO A 98 -18.68 -6.89 3.07
CA PRO A 98 -19.42 -6.16 4.12
C PRO A 98 -18.62 -5.92 5.40
N GLY A 99 -17.84 -6.90 5.83
CA GLY A 99 -16.98 -6.77 7.02
C GLY A 99 -15.84 -5.76 6.84
N VAL A 100 -15.34 -5.58 5.61
CA VAL A 100 -14.32 -4.56 5.29
C VAL A 100 -14.94 -3.17 5.31
N ILE A 101 -16.13 -3.03 4.74
CA ILE A 101 -16.90 -1.77 4.76
C ILE A 101 -17.14 -1.36 6.22
N ALA A 102 -17.73 -2.26 7.02
CA ALA A 102 -18.00 -1.99 8.43
C ALA A 102 -16.73 -1.68 9.23
N TRP A 103 -15.61 -2.37 8.97
CA TRP A 103 -14.33 -2.08 9.59
C TRP A 103 -13.84 -0.67 9.27
N LYS A 104 -13.91 -0.25 8.00
CA LYS A 104 -13.48 1.09 7.58
C LYS A 104 -14.33 2.22 8.15
N GLU A 105 -15.59 1.93 8.49
CA GLU A 105 -16.50 2.88 9.13
C GLU A 105 -16.28 2.97 10.66
N SER A 106 -15.57 2.01 11.25
CA SER A 106 -15.30 1.97 12.68
C SER A 106 -14.38 3.10 13.16
N GLU A 107 -14.55 3.51 14.42
CA GLU A 107 -13.70 4.51 15.07
C GLU A 107 -12.25 4.02 15.24
N ASP A 108 -12.07 2.72 15.46
CA ASP A 108 -10.75 2.10 15.56
C ASP A 108 -9.96 2.28 14.26
N PHE A 109 -10.60 2.03 13.11
CA PHE A 109 -9.96 2.23 11.82
C PHE A 109 -9.65 3.71 11.56
N LYS A 110 -10.59 4.62 11.84
CA LYS A 110 -10.37 6.07 11.66
C LYS A 110 -9.18 6.54 12.51
N THR A 111 -9.11 6.09 13.76
CA THR A 111 -8.00 6.39 14.68
C THR A 111 -6.67 5.83 14.16
N PHE A 112 -6.68 4.58 13.70
CA PHE A 112 -5.50 3.94 13.12
C PHE A 112 -5.02 4.67 11.86
N ALA A 113 -5.92 5.01 10.95
CA ALA A 113 -5.61 5.72 9.71
C ALA A 113 -5.01 7.11 9.98
N GLN A 114 -5.59 7.88 10.89
CA GLN A 114 -5.07 9.20 11.29
C GLN A 114 -3.65 9.11 11.86
N ARG A 115 -3.36 8.11 12.70
CA ARG A 115 -2.01 7.90 13.26
C ARG A 115 -1.00 7.56 12.17
N ASN A 116 -1.37 6.77 11.18
CA ASN A 116 -0.48 6.44 10.07
C ASN A 116 -0.12 7.66 9.23
N PHE A 117 -1.08 8.54 8.91
CA PHE A 117 -0.80 9.78 8.18
C PHE A 117 0.15 10.69 8.98
N ALA A 118 -0.08 10.85 10.29
CA ALA A 118 0.77 11.65 11.15
C ALA A 118 2.23 11.14 11.21
N ILE A 119 2.45 9.82 11.19
CA ILE A 119 3.80 9.23 11.17
C ILE A 119 4.47 9.40 9.81
N LEU A 120 3.70 9.41 8.72
CA LEU A 120 4.20 9.52 7.35
C LEU A 120 4.35 10.98 6.87
N ASP A 121 4.05 11.97 7.72
CA ASP A 121 4.15 13.41 7.43
C ASP A 121 3.29 13.82 6.21
N TYR A 122 2.09 13.24 6.12
CA TYR A 122 1.04 13.57 5.14
C TYR A 122 -0.07 14.38 5.77
#